data_AF-A0A952L6X6-F1
#
_entry.id   AF-A0A952L6X6-F1
#
_cell.length_a   1.000
_cell.length_b   1.000
_cell.length_c   1.000
_cell.angle_alpha   90.00
_cell.angle_beta   90.00
_cell.angle_gamma   90.00
#
_symmetry.space_group_name_H-M   'P 1'
#
loop_
_entity.id
_entity.type
_entity.pdbx_description
1 polymer ?
#
loop_
_entity_poly.entity_id
_entity_poly.type
_entity_poly.pdbx_seq_one_letter_code
_entity_poly.pdbx_strand_id
1 'polypeptide(L)'
;MNVSPSPSPALLNAGKPSLSCWGTTMPAGPTGEHTAKRTGLGAARRSARGVAITLLALLALASLGVQAQDAKVSKEREALRRAQAALRAAQEQQSTLQVDKAKAEADVAAARKDAATAKAQVAGSAARLKAREAELDALRTQLRAARDTQQQGDAKGVEREQALQQQIVAARQEAAARQQANQALTKLLERSTQALADAEAKNRKLYAIGQDLVRRYTGRSALDTALQQDPVLGLTAVRFEDQAETLRAALETQRVP
;
A
#
# COMPACT_ATOMS: atom_id res chain seq x y z
N MET A 1 -47.35 -4.49 3.29
CA MET A 1 -46.18 -4.93 4.06
C MET A 1 -45.43 -5.92 3.20
N ASN A 2 -44.35 -5.47 2.57
CA ASN A 2 -43.66 -6.15 1.49
C ASN A 2 -42.21 -6.34 1.97
N VAL A 3 -41.81 -7.57 2.25
CA VAL A 3 -40.45 -7.90 2.71
C VAL A 3 -39.82 -8.79 1.64
N SER A 4 -38.93 -8.17 0.87
CA SER A 4 -38.05 -8.84 -0.09
C SER A 4 -36.75 -9.32 0.60
N PRO A 5 -36.03 -10.26 -0.01
CA PRO A 5 -35.11 -11.17 0.68
C PRO A 5 -33.64 -10.72 0.65
N SER A 6 -32.87 -11.19 1.63
CA SER A 6 -31.42 -11.08 1.76
C SER A 6 -30.65 -12.03 0.84
N PRO A 7 -29.54 -11.62 0.20
CA PRO A 7 -28.65 -12.53 -0.48
C PRO A 7 -27.24 -12.66 0.16
N SER A 8 -26.72 -13.90 0.08
CA SER A 8 -25.31 -14.26 -0.20
C SER A 8 -24.31 -14.38 0.98
N PRO A 9 -23.13 -15.04 0.78
CA PRO A 9 -22.97 -16.47 1.09
C PRO A 9 -21.72 -16.76 1.96
N ALA A 10 -21.77 -17.81 2.76
CA ALA A 10 -20.62 -18.25 3.56
C ALA A 10 -19.64 -19.09 2.72
N LEU A 11 -18.39 -18.62 2.76
CA LEU A 11 -17.15 -19.19 2.24
C LEU A 11 -16.87 -20.59 2.79
N LEU A 12 -16.46 -21.52 1.92
CA LEU A 12 -15.63 -22.68 2.26
C LEU A 12 -14.84 -23.11 1.02
N ASN A 13 -13.67 -22.50 0.82
CA ASN A 13 -12.68 -22.95 -0.15
C ASN A 13 -11.48 -23.47 0.65
N ALA A 14 -11.40 -24.80 0.77
CA ALA A 14 -10.33 -25.50 1.45
C ALA A 14 -9.04 -25.47 0.61
N GLY A 15 -7.97 -25.03 1.25
CA GLY A 15 -6.65 -24.85 0.67
C GLY A 15 -6.03 -26.13 0.11
N LYS A 16 -5.37 -25.97 -1.04
CA LYS A 16 -4.37 -26.89 -1.57
C LYS A 16 -2.99 -26.25 -1.41
N PRO A 17 -2.04 -26.86 -0.67
CA PRO A 17 -0.65 -26.44 -0.72
C PRO A 17 0.08 -27.07 -1.90
N SER A 18 0.47 -26.22 -2.85
CA SER A 18 1.86 -25.99 -3.26
C SER A 18 2.88 -27.10 -2.96
N LEU A 19 3.27 -27.86 -3.98
CA LEU A 19 4.62 -28.43 -4.08
C LEU A 19 5.19 -28.14 -5.47
N SER A 20 6.07 -27.14 -5.45
CA SER A 20 6.93 -26.66 -6.53
C SER A 20 8.14 -27.58 -6.68
N CYS A 21 8.24 -28.28 -7.82
CA CYS A 21 9.49 -28.84 -8.34
C CYS A 21 9.54 -28.58 -9.85
N TRP A 22 9.94 -27.36 -10.23
CA TRP A 22 10.40 -27.09 -11.59
C TRP A 22 11.88 -26.75 -11.50
N GLY A 23 12.70 -27.71 -11.92
CA GLY A 23 14.13 -27.61 -11.99
C GLY A 23 14.56 -26.46 -12.88
N THR A 24 15.39 -25.62 -12.30
CA THR A 24 16.10 -24.48 -12.87
C THR A 24 16.89 -24.89 -14.11
N THR A 25 16.45 -24.40 -15.26
CA THR A 25 17.31 -24.19 -16.43
C THR A 25 18.04 -22.87 -16.28
N MET A 26 19.38 -22.89 -16.22
CA MET A 26 20.21 -21.71 -16.43
C MET A 26 20.94 -21.84 -17.77
N PRO A 27 20.69 -20.95 -18.74
CA PRO A 27 21.60 -20.68 -19.82
C PRO A 27 22.44 -19.43 -19.47
N ALA A 28 23.73 -19.62 -19.25
CA ALA A 28 24.70 -18.53 -19.19
C ALA A 28 25.54 -18.52 -20.47
N GLY A 29 25.26 -17.54 -21.32
CA GLY A 29 26.17 -16.95 -22.28
C GLY A 29 25.72 -15.50 -22.49
N PRO A 30 26.48 -14.61 -23.17
CA PRO A 30 27.78 -14.79 -23.80
C PRO A 30 28.81 -13.69 -23.39
N THR A 31 30.09 -14.03 -23.31
CA THR A 31 31.16 -13.02 -23.41
C THR A 31 31.66 -13.00 -24.85
N GLY A 32 31.33 -11.92 -25.55
CA GLY A 32 31.83 -11.65 -26.88
C GLY A 32 33.30 -11.26 -26.83
N GLU A 33 34.09 -11.88 -27.71
CA GLU A 33 35.31 -11.28 -28.23
C GLU A 33 35.18 -11.17 -29.74
N HIS A 34 34.97 -9.93 -30.17
CA HIS A 34 35.23 -9.47 -31.52
C HIS A 34 36.73 -9.34 -31.71
N THR A 35 37.33 -10.13 -32.59
CA THR A 35 38.43 -9.62 -33.42
C THR A 35 38.26 -10.10 -34.85
N ALA A 36 38.04 -9.14 -35.72
CA ALA A 36 38.04 -9.27 -37.15
C ALA A 36 39.39 -9.78 -37.67
N LYS A 37 39.36 -10.78 -38.54
CA LYS A 37 40.45 -11.03 -39.49
C LYS A 37 39.86 -11.07 -40.90
N ARG A 38 39.81 -9.88 -41.49
CA ARG A 38 39.65 -9.68 -42.93
C ARG A 38 40.97 -9.12 -43.46
N THR A 39 41.39 -9.70 -44.58
CA THR A 39 42.35 -9.19 -45.58
C THR A 39 43.85 -9.33 -45.30
N GLY A 40 44.57 -9.65 -46.39
CA GLY A 40 46.03 -9.65 -46.49
C GLY A 40 46.57 -10.97 -47.04
N LEU A 41 46.35 -11.26 -48.33
CA LEU A 41 47.38 -11.10 -49.38
C LEU A 41 48.69 -11.86 -49.14
N GLY A 42 49.02 -12.75 -50.08
CA GLY A 42 50.39 -12.92 -50.55
C GLY A 42 51.08 -14.23 -50.14
N ALA A 43 51.16 -15.17 -51.09
CA ALA A 43 52.30 -16.05 -51.39
C ALA A 43 51.79 -17.23 -52.24
N ALA A 44 51.54 -17.05 -53.55
CA ALA A 44 52.55 -17.32 -54.58
C ALA A 44 53.83 -18.01 -54.05
N ARG A 45 53.92 -19.34 -54.18
CA ARG A 45 55.19 -20.03 -54.45
C ARG A 45 55.01 -21.51 -54.84
N ARG A 46 55.21 -21.73 -56.14
CA ARG A 46 56.09 -22.76 -56.72
C ARG A 46 55.73 -24.24 -56.46
N SER A 47 55.01 -24.83 -57.41
CA SER A 47 55.14 -26.25 -57.76
C SER A 47 55.55 -26.41 -59.23
N ALA A 48 56.64 -25.72 -59.61
CA ALA A 48 57.35 -25.92 -60.89
C ALA A 48 58.26 -27.16 -60.84
N ARG A 49 57.72 -28.32 -60.46
CA ARG A 49 58.46 -29.60 -60.39
C ARG A 49 57.79 -30.75 -61.17
N GLY A 50 56.80 -30.45 -62.00
CA GLY A 50 56.12 -31.45 -62.85
C GLY A 50 56.58 -31.51 -64.30
N VAL A 51 57.36 -30.53 -64.79
CA VAL A 51 57.68 -30.40 -66.23
C VAL A 51 59.00 -31.09 -66.63
N ALA A 52 59.87 -31.41 -65.66
CA ALA A 52 61.12 -32.12 -65.95
C ALA A 52 60.94 -33.63 -66.17
N ILE A 53 59.83 -34.22 -65.69
CA ILE A 53 59.56 -35.66 -65.85
C ILE A 53 58.81 -35.93 -67.17
N THR A 54 58.13 -34.94 -67.75
CA THR A 54 57.42 -35.09 -69.03
C THR A 54 58.33 -34.96 -70.26
N LEU A 55 59.48 -34.28 -70.16
CA LEU A 55 60.41 -34.15 -71.29
C LEU A 55 61.34 -35.37 -71.49
N LEU A 56 61.67 -36.09 -70.41
CA LEU A 56 62.51 -37.31 -70.48
C LEU A 56 61.71 -38.55 -70.93
N ALA A 57 60.39 -38.53 -70.76
CA ALA A 57 59.49 -39.56 -71.31
C ALA A 57 59.23 -39.38 -72.82
N LEU A 58 59.43 -38.19 -73.38
CA LEU A 58 59.18 -37.92 -74.80
C LEU A 58 60.33 -38.37 -75.73
N LEU A 59 61.54 -38.56 -75.22
CA LEU A 59 62.71 -38.93 -76.03
C LEU A 59 62.96 -40.45 -76.14
N ALA A 60 62.30 -41.27 -75.30
CA ALA A 60 62.47 -42.73 -75.29
C ALA A 60 61.50 -43.49 -76.22
N LEU A 61 60.57 -42.81 -76.90
CA LEU A 61 59.57 -43.43 -77.79
C LEU A 61 59.87 -43.31 -79.29
N ALA A 62 61.01 -42.73 -79.67
CA ALA A 62 61.33 -42.45 -81.08
C ALA A 62 62.07 -43.59 -81.82
N SER A 63 62.37 -44.72 -81.18
CA SER A 63 63.25 -45.74 -81.80
C SER A 63 62.78 -47.18 -81.60
N LEU A 64 61.53 -47.52 -81.95
CA LEU A 64 61.15 -48.91 -82.25
C LEU A 64 59.96 -48.93 -83.23
N GLY A 65 60.11 -49.67 -84.33
CA GLY A 65 58.98 -50.25 -85.05
C GLY A 65 58.54 -49.54 -86.34
N VAL A 66 59.41 -49.56 -87.34
CA VAL A 66 59.02 -49.92 -88.71
C VAL A 66 58.49 -51.37 -88.63
N GLN A 67 57.38 -51.70 -89.31
CA GLN A 67 56.53 -52.90 -89.16
C GLN A 67 55.42 -52.79 -88.10
N ALA A 68 54.38 -52.00 -88.39
CA ALA A 68 53.02 -52.14 -87.81
C ALA A 68 52.10 -51.01 -88.30
N GLN A 69 51.80 -50.94 -89.61
CA GLN A 69 50.76 -50.01 -90.07
C GLN A 69 49.36 -50.43 -89.58
N ASP A 70 49.13 -51.71 -89.29
CA ASP A 70 47.88 -52.20 -88.66
C ASP A 70 47.84 -52.09 -87.11
N ALA A 71 48.97 -52.27 -86.41
CA ALA A 71 48.95 -52.16 -84.94
C ALA A 71 48.91 -50.69 -84.44
N LYS A 72 49.41 -49.73 -85.21
CA LYS A 72 49.27 -48.28 -84.90
C LYS A 72 47.81 -47.82 -84.99
N VAL A 73 47.09 -48.26 -86.03
CA VAL A 73 45.65 -48.00 -86.19
C VAL A 73 44.84 -48.60 -85.03
N SER A 74 45.25 -49.77 -84.50
CA SER A 74 44.60 -50.36 -83.31
C SER A 74 44.85 -49.56 -82.02
N LYS A 75 46.07 -49.06 -81.79
CA LYS A 75 46.43 -48.24 -80.62
C LYS A 75 45.77 -46.86 -80.64
N GLU A 76 45.65 -46.24 -81.81
CA GLU A 76 44.93 -44.97 -81.97
C GLU A 76 43.43 -45.12 -81.71
N ARG A 77 42.83 -46.23 -82.15
CA ARG A 77 41.42 -46.54 -81.83
C ARG A 77 41.21 -46.80 -80.34
N GLU A 78 42.12 -47.50 -79.67
CA GLU A 78 42.05 -47.66 -78.21
C GLU A 78 42.24 -46.35 -77.45
N ALA A 79 43.20 -45.51 -77.86
CA ALA A 79 43.42 -44.19 -77.27
C ALA A 79 42.19 -43.29 -77.44
N LEU A 80 41.55 -43.33 -78.62
CA LEU A 80 40.33 -42.58 -78.90
C LEU A 80 39.14 -43.09 -78.06
N ARG A 81 38.99 -44.41 -77.86
CA ARG A 81 37.98 -44.96 -76.93
C ARG A 81 38.22 -44.52 -75.49
N ARG A 82 39.47 -44.53 -75.02
CA ARG A 82 39.80 -44.03 -73.67
C ARG A 82 39.54 -42.53 -73.54
N ALA A 83 39.88 -41.73 -74.54
CA ALA A 83 39.59 -40.30 -74.55
C ALA A 83 38.07 -40.03 -74.54
N GLN A 84 37.29 -40.78 -75.32
CA GLN A 84 35.83 -40.68 -75.32
C GLN A 84 35.22 -41.12 -73.97
N ALA A 85 35.74 -42.19 -73.36
CA ALA A 85 35.31 -42.63 -72.04
C ALA A 85 35.66 -41.60 -70.95
N ALA A 86 36.86 -41.02 -70.99
CA ALA A 86 37.28 -39.97 -70.07
C ALA A 86 36.44 -38.69 -70.24
N LEU A 87 36.08 -38.33 -71.47
CA LEU A 87 35.19 -37.19 -71.74
C LEU A 87 33.80 -37.43 -71.16
N ARG A 88 33.22 -38.63 -71.35
CA ARG A 88 31.93 -39.00 -70.76
C ARG A 88 31.97 -38.96 -69.23
N ALA A 89 33.03 -39.52 -68.63
CA ALA A 89 33.22 -39.47 -67.17
C ALA A 89 33.37 -38.03 -66.64
N ALA A 90 34.10 -37.17 -67.36
CA ALA A 90 34.23 -35.75 -66.99
C ALA A 90 32.89 -34.99 -67.13
N GLN A 91 32.09 -35.31 -68.15
CA GLN A 91 30.75 -34.74 -68.32
C GLN A 91 29.80 -35.18 -67.20
N GLU A 92 29.85 -36.46 -66.78
CA GLU A 92 29.09 -36.97 -65.63
C GLU A 92 29.54 -36.35 -64.30
N GLN A 93 30.86 -36.15 -64.11
CA GLN A 93 31.39 -35.43 -62.94
C GLN A 93 30.96 -33.96 -62.94
N GLN A 94 30.94 -33.31 -64.11
CA GLN A 94 30.50 -31.92 -64.20
C GLN A 94 29.01 -31.79 -63.90
N SER A 95 28.17 -32.71 -64.37
CA SER A 95 26.73 -32.68 -64.10
C SER A 95 26.43 -32.98 -62.62
N THR A 96 27.12 -33.94 -62.01
CA THR A 96 27.00 -34.22 -60.57
C THR A 96 27.46 -33.04 -59.70
N LEU A 97 28.60 -32.43 -60.01
CA LEU A 97 29.07 -31.23 -59.29
C LEU A 97 28.13 -30.03 -59.46
N GLN A 98 27.50 -29.86 -60.64
CA GLN A 98 26.50 -28.81 -60.83
C GLN A 98 25.25 -29.05 -59.98
N VAL A 99 24.78 -30.29 -59.88
CA VAL A 99 23.65 -30.67 -59.01
C VAL A 99 24.00 -30.44 -57.55
N ASP A 100 25.18 -30.87 -57.10
CA ASP A 100 25.60 -30.71 -55.71
C ASP A 100 25.83 -29.24 -55.34
N LYS A 101 26.37 -28.44 -56.27
CA LYS A 101 26.48 -26.99 -56.10
C LYS A 101 25.10 -26.35 -55.95
N ALA A 102 24.15 -26.70 -56.81
CA ALA A 102 22.79 -26.17 -56.73
C ALA A 102 22.09 -26.57 -55.41
N LYS A 103 22.29 -27.80 -54.94
CA LYS A 103 21.81 -28.26 -53.63
C LYS A 103 22.43 -27.48 -52.48
N ALA A 104 23.76 -27.35 -52.46
CA ALA A 104 24.46 -26.61 -51.41
C ALA A 104 24.07 -25.11 -51.38
N GLU A 105 23.87 -24.49 -52.55
CA GLU A 105 23.37 -23.11 -52.64
C GLU A 105 21.93 -22.98 -52.10
N ALA A 106 21.06 -23.96 -52.38
CA ALA A 106 19.71 -24.01 -51.82
C ALA A 106 19.73 -24.19 -50.28
N ASP A 107 20.58 -25.08 -49.75
CA ASP A 107 20.73 -25.32 -48.32
C ASP A 107 21.26 -24.09 -47.57
N VAL A 108 22.24 -23.38 -48.16
CA VAL A 108 22.75 -22.12 -47.60
C VAL A 108 21.67 -21.04 -47.61
N ALA A 109 20.85 -20.96 -48.66
CA ALA A 109 19.74 -20.02 -48.72
C ALA A 109 18.67 -20.33 -47.65
N ALA A 110 18.33 -21.61 -47.46
CA ALA A 110 17.42 -22.07 -46.42
C ALA A 110 17.97 -21.76 -45.01
N ALA A 111 19.22 -22.14 -44.73
CA ALA A 111 19.86 -21.87 -43.44
C ALA A 111 19.97 -20.38 -43.12
N ARG A 112 20.19 -19.52 -44.13
CA ARG A 112 20.17 -18.06 -43.96
C ARG A 112 18.78 -17.53 -43.61
N LYS A 113 17.74 -18.07 -44.23
CA LYS A 113 16.35 -17.72 -43.92
C LYS A 113 16.01 -18.13 -42.49
N ASP A 114 16.38 -19.35 -42.08
CA ASP A 114 16.13 -19.86 -40.74
C ASP A 114 16.93 -19.10 -39.67
N ALA A 115 18.18 -18.75 -39.96
CA ALA A 115 18.98 -17.90 -39.08
C ALA A 115 18.37 -16.49 -38.94
N ALA A 116 17.79 -15.94 -40.01
CA ALA A 116 17.12 -14.64 -39.96
C ALA A 116 15.82 -14.69 -39.14
N THR A 117 15.00 -15.74 -39.30
CA THR A 117 13.77 -15.92 -38.52
C THR A 117 14.08 -16.18 -37.04
N ALA A 118 15.07 -17.03 -36.73
CA ALA A 118 15.50 -17.28 -35.36
C ALA A 118 16.03 -15.99 -34.69
N LYS A 119 16.83 -15.19 -35.39
CA LYS A 119 17.30 -13.88 -34.89
C LYS A 119 16.13 -12.93 -34.62
N ALA A 120 15.14 -12.88 -35.51
CA ALA A 120 13.95 -12.06 -35.30
C ALA A 120 13.12 -12.52 -34.08
N GLN A 121 13.00 -13.84 -33.87
CA GLN A 121 12.32 -14.40 -32.70
C GLN A 121 13.06 -14.10 -31.39
N VAL A 122 14.40 -14.21 -31.38
CA VAL A 122 15.22 -13.85 -30.21
C VAL A 122 15.11 -12.36 -29.90
N ALA A 123 15.19 -11.50 -30.92
CA ALA A 123 15.01 -10.05 -30.74
C ALA A 123 13.60 -9.72 -30.21
N GLY A 124 12.56 -10.37 -30.75
CA GLY A 124 11.17 -10.18 -30.32
C GLY A 124 10.92 -10.64 -28.88
N SER A 125 11.49 -11.79 -28.48
CA SER A 125 11.39 -12.29 -27.10
C SER A 125 12.18 -11.42 -26.11
N ALA A 126 13.38 -10.97 -26.48
CA ALA A 126 14.15 -10.03 -25.66
C ALA A 126 13.42 -8.69 -25.45
N ALA A 127 12.75 -8.17 -26.49
CA ALA A 127 11.93 -6.96 -26.38
C ALA A 127 10.73 -7.16 -25.44
N ARG A 128 10.05 -8.31 -25.53
CA ARG A 128 8.93 -8.66 -24.63
C ARG A 128 9.41 -8.81 -23.18
N LEU A 129 10.57 -9.41 -22.95
CA LEU A 129 11.13 -9.58 -21.61
C LEU A 129 11.43 -8.23 -20.97
N LYS A 130 12.06 -7.30 -21.70
CA LYS A 130 12.28 -5.93 -21.24
C LYS A 130 10.98 -5.18 -20.93
N ALA A 131 9.94 -5.35 -21.76
CA ALA A 131 8.64 -4.75 -21.50
C ALA A 131 8.01 -5.30 -20.19
N ARG A 132 8.11 -6.62 -19.95
CA ARG A 132 7.64 -7.24 -18.71
C ARG A 132 8.44 -6.79 -17.48
N GLU A 133 9.75 -6.62 -17.60
CA GLU A 133 10.58 -6.08 -16.52
C GLU A 133 10.15 -4.65 -16.15
N ALA A 134 9.94 -3.79 -17.15
CA ALA A 134 9.44 -2.43 -16.93
C ALA A 134 8.04 -2.42 -16.27
N GLU A 135 7.14 -3.31 -16.69
CA GLU A 135 5.82 -3.49 -16.06
C GLU A 135 5.95 -3.94 -14.59
N LEU A 136 6.83 -4.90 -14.29
CA LEU A 136 7.06 -5.37 -12.92
C LEU A 136 7.61 -4.26 -12.02
N ASP A 137 8.52 -3.44 -12.53
CA ASP A 137 9.06 -2.31 -11.78
C ASP A 137 8.00 -1.22 -11.57
N ALA A 138 7.15 -0.95 -12.55
CA ALA A 138 6.00 -0.06 -12.39
C ALA A 138 4.99 -0.60 -11.35
N LEU A 139 4.70 -1.90 -11.35
CA LEU A 139 3.82 -2.52 -10.35
C LEU A 139 4.45 -2.48 -8.95
N ARG A 140 5.76 -2.68 -8.84
CA ARG A 140 6.49 -2.57 -7.56
C ARG A 140 6.44 -1.17 -6.99
N THR A 141 6.60 -0.13 -7.83
CA THR A 141 6.50 1.26 -7.37
C THR A 141 5.08 1.60 -6.94
N GLN A 142 4.06 1.16 -7.69
CA GLN A 142 2.66 1.32 -7.30
C GLN A 142 2.33 0.61 -5.98
N LEU A 143 2.82 -0.61 -5.77
CA LEU A 143 2.57 -1.37 -4.54
C LEU A 143 3.25 -0.71 -3.34
N ARG A 144 4.48 -0.18 -3.52
CA ARG A 144 5.16 0.62 -2.47
C ARG A 144 4.36 1.88 -2.14
N ALA A 145 3.96 2.65 -3.15
CA ALA A 145 3.16 3.85 -2.95
C ALA A 145 1.82 3.55 -2.24
N ALA A 146 1.15 2.46 -2.60
CA ALA A 146 -0.09 2.04 -1.94
C ALA A 146 0.11 1.61 -0.47
N ARG A 147 1.24 0.97 -0.16
CA ARG A 147 1.60 0.65 1.24
C ARG A 147 1.89 1.90 2.04
N ASP A 148 2.62 2.84 1.46
CA ASP A 148 2.97 4.10 2.14
C ASP A 148 1.70 4.93 2.41
N THR A 149 0.76 5.00 1.45
CA THR A 149 -0.53 5.68 1.66
C THR A 149 -1.39 4.97 2.70
N GLN A 150 -1.40 3.63 2.71
CA GLN A 150 -2.09 2.85 3.74
C GLN A 150 -1.50 3.13 5.13
N GLN A 151 -0.17 3.05 5.29
CA GLN A 151 0.50 3.32 6.56
C GLN A 151 0.25 4.75 7.06
N GLN A 152 0.26 5.73 6.17
CA GLN A 152 -0.08 7.11 6.51
C GLN A 152 -1.56 7.26 6.89
N GLY A 153 -2.45 6.51 6.22
CA GLY A 153 -3.87 6.45 6.55
C GLY A 153 -4.11 5.87 7.94
N ASP A 154 -3.46 4.75 8.25
CA ASP A 154 -3.54 4.08 9.55
C ASP A 154 -2.98 4.96 10.67
N ALA A 155 -1.81 5.59 10.46
CA ALA A 155 -1.22 6.53 11.42
C ALA A 155 -2.16 7.71 11.73
N LYS A 156 -2.73 8.34 10.68
CA LYS A 156 -3.74 9.41 10.85
C LYS A 156 -5.02 8.91 11.52
N GLY A 157 -5.40 7.65 11.28
CA GLY A 157 -6.51 7.00 11.96
C GLY A 157 -6.29 6.92 13.46
N VAL A 158 -5.13 6.38 13.87
CA VAL A 158 -4.74 6.28 15.28
C VAL A 158 -4.66 7.65 15.95
N GLU A 159 -4.06 8.66 15.29
CA GLU A 159 -3.99 10.03 15.82
C GLU A 159 -5.38 10.62 16.05
N ARG A 160 -6.32 10.42 15.10
CA ARG A 160 -7.71 10.89 15.24
C ARG A 160 -8.43 10.17 16.37
N GLU A 161 -8.26 8.86 16.49
CA GLU A 161 -8.86 8.08 17.58
C GLU A 161 -8.34 8.54 18.94
N GLN A 162 -7.04 8.78 19.08
CA GLN A 162 -6.45 9.32 20.30
C GLN A 162 -6.97 10.71 20.62
N ALA A 163 -7.07 11.60 19.63
CA ALA A 163 -7.62 12.95 19.82
C ALA A 163 -9.10 12.90 20.26
N LEU A 164 -9.91 12.04 19.65
CA LEU A 164 -11.30 11.83 20.04
C LEU A 164 -11.42 11.25 21.45
N GLN A 165 -10.56 10.29 21.80
CA GLN A 165 -10.54 9.72 23.15
C GLN A 165 -10.20 10.78 24.20
N GLN A 166 -9.22 11.65 23.93
CA GLN A 166 -8.88 12.77 24.80
C GLN A 166 -10.05 13.75 24.95
N GLN A 167 -10.74 14.08 23.85
CA GLN A 167 -11.92 14.95 23.88
C GLN A 167 -13.05 14.34 24.71
N ILE A 168 -13.30 13.03 24.60
CA ILE A 168 -14.31 12.33 25.40
C ILE A 168 -13.95 12.38 26.89
N VAL A 169 -12.69 12.16 27.25
CA VAL A 169 -12.23 12.24 28.63
C VAL A 169 -12.38 13.67 29.17
N ALA A 170 -11.96 14.68 28.42
CA ALA A 170 -12.11 16.08 28.81
C ALA A 170 -13.59 16.46 28.98
N ALA A 171 -14.45 16.09 28.03
CA ALA A 171 -15.89 16.35 28.10
C ALA A 171 -16.54 15.68 29.32
N ARG A 172 -16.12 14.45 29.67
CA ARG A 172 -16.60 13.77 30.88
C ARG A 172 -16.17 14.47 32.16
N GLN A 173 -14.93 14.96 32.22
CA GLN A 173 -14.44 15.72 33.37
C GLN A 173 -15.19 17.04 33.52
N GLU A 174 -15.41 17.77 32.42
CA GLU A 174 -16.21 19.00 32.43
C GLU A 174 -17.66 18.75 32.87
N ALA A 175 -18.29 17.69 32.36
CA ALA A 175 -19.65 17.34 32.74
C ALA A 175 -19.76 17.01 34.25
N ALA A 176 -18.79 16.26 34.79
CA ALA A 176 -18.73 15.95 36.22
C ALA A 176 -18.53 17.21 37.07
N ALA A 177 -17.63 18.12 36.67
CA ALA A 177 -17.41 19.39 37.36
C ALA A 177 -18.66 20.27 37.35
N ARG A 178 -19.35 20.38 36.21
CA ARG A 178 -20.62 21.12 36.10
C ARG A 178 -21.71 20.52 36.98
N GLN A 179 -21.80 19.18 37.04
CA GLN A 179 -22.77 18.51 37.90
C GLN A 179 -22.50 18.78 39.39
N GLN A 180 -21.24 18.75 39.83
CA GLN A 180 -20.87 19.10 41.20
C GLN A 180 -21.16 20.56 41.53
N ALA A 181 -20.84 21.49 40.63
CA ALA A 181 -21.15 22.91 40.78
C ALA A 181 -22.66 23.15 40.90
N ASN A 182 -23.47 22.51 40.04
CA ASN A 182 -24.93 22.60 40.11
C ASN A 182 -25.46 22.07 41.44
N GLN A 183 -24.98 20.92 41.92
CA GLN A 183 -25.38 20.37 43.22
C GLN A 183 -25.03 21.32 44.38
N ALA A 184 -23.87 21.96 44.34
CA ALA A 184 -23.47 22.95 45.34
C ALA A 184 -24.38 24.19 45.30
N LEU A 185 -24.72 24.68 44.11
CA LEU A 185 -25.64 25.79 43.92
C LEU A 185 -27.05 25.45 44.41
N THR A 186 -27.57 24.26 44.12
CA THR A 186 -28.88 23.82 44.61
C THR A 186 -28.91 23.79 46.14
N LYS A 187 -27.87 23.23 46.79
CA LYS A 187 -27.77 23.22 48.26
C LYS A 187 -27.69 24.63 48.86
N LEU A 188 -26.95 25.53 48.21
CA LEU A 188 -26.86 26.92 48.65
C LEU A 188 -28.21 27.64 48.54
N LEU A 189 -28.93 27.42 47.43
CA LEU A 189 -30.26 27.96 47.23
C LEU A 189 -31.24 27.41 48.25
N GLU A 190 -31.25 26.09 48.51
CA GLU A 190 -32.08 25.47 49.55
C GLU A 190 -31.80 26.05 50.94
N ARG A 191 -30.54 26.21 51.31
CA ARG A 191 -30.17 26.84 52.59
C ARG A 191 -30.63 28.29 52.66
N SER A 192 -30.46 29.05 51.57
CA SER A 192 -30.86 30.46 51.50
C SER A 192 -32.37 30.62 51.57
N THR A 193 -33.15 29.75 50.91
CA THR A 193 -34.61 29.80 50.93
C THR A 193 -35.15 29.42 52.31
N GLN A 194 -34.56 28.42 52.98
CA GLN A 194 -34.89 28.08 54.36
C GLN A 194 -34.59 29.26 55.32
N ALA A 195 -33.39 29.85 55.23
CA ALA A 195 -33.02 30.99 56.06
C ALA A 195 -33.95 32.21 55.84
N LEU A 196 -34.37 32.45 54.58
CA LEU A 196 -35.33 33.50 54.25
C LEU A 196 -36.71 33.21 54.87
N ALA A 197 -37.21 31.97 54.72
CA ALA A 197 -38.49 31.57 55.31
C ALA A 197 -38.50 31.69 56.84
N ASP A 198 -37.40 31.31 57.50
CA ASP A 198 -37.23 31.46 58.95
C ASP A 198 -37.20 32.93 59.36
N ALA A 199 -36.49 33.78 58.61
CA ALA A 199 -36.44 35.22 58.85
C ALA A 199 -37.82 35.87 58.67
N GLU A 200 -38.56 35.50 57.62
CA GLU A 200 -39.94 35.95 57.42
C GLU A 200 -40.87 35.52 58.55
N ALA A 201 -40.76 34.27 59.02
CA ALA A 201 -41.56 33.77 60.14
C ALA A 201 -41.26 34.54 61.43
N LYS A 202 -39.99 34.82 61.73
CA LYS A 202 -39.58 35.66 62.87
C LYS A 202 -40.10 37.09 62.73
N ASN A 203 -39.97 37.70 61.56
CA ASN A 203 -40.48 39.04 61.28
C ASN A 203 -42.00 39.13 61.49
N ARG A 204 -42.77 38.13 61.05
CA ARG A 204 -44.23 38.08 61.32
C ARG A 204 -44.54 37.98 62.81
N LYS A 205 -43.80 37.18 63.57
CA LYS A 205 -43.97 37.07 65.03
C LYS A 205 -43.63 38.38 65.74
N LEU A 206 -42.52 39.02 65.39
CA LEU A 206 -42.13 40.32 65.92
C LEU A 206 -43.19 41.39 65.61
N TYR A 207 -43.72 41.39 64.39
CA TYR A 207 -44.80 42.30 64.00
C TYR A 207 -46.07 42.07 64.81
N ALA A 208 -46.48 40.81 65.04
CA ALA A 208 -47.63 40.48 65.90
C ALA A 208 -47.43 40.95 67.35
N ILE A 209 -46.24 40.69 67.93
CA ILE A 209 -45.87 41.20 69.27
C ILE A 209 -45.93 42.73 69.30
N GLY A 210 -45.41 43.40 68.26
CA GLY A 210 -45.45 44.85 68.12
C GLY A 210 -46.88 45.40 68.04
N GLN A 211 -47.77 44.74 67.28
CA GLN A 211 -49.19 45.12 67.24
C GLN A 211 -49.88 44.94 68.60
N ASP A 212 -49.61 43.84 69.31
CA ASP A 212 -50.14 43.60 70.64
C ASP A 212 -49.67 44.66 71.65
N LEU A 213 -48.39 45.05 71.58
CA LEU A 213 -47.83 46.14 72.38
C LEU A 213 -48.56 47.47 72.11
N VAL A 214 -48.71 47.84 70.84
CA VAL A 214 -49.41 49.07 70.45
C VAL A 214 -50.86 49.02 70.92
N ARG A 215 -51.58 47.90 70.72
CA ARG A 215 -52.98 47.74 71.15
C ARG A 215 -53.14 47.85 72.67
N ARG A 216 -52.22 47.28 73.45
CA ARG A 216 -52.23 47.39 74.91
C ARG A 216 -51.95 48.81 75.38
N TYR A 217 -51.05 49.52 74.70
CA TYR A 217 -50.73 50.91 75.03
C TYR A 217 -51.86 51.87 74.66
N THR A 218 -52.48 51.73 73.48
CA THR A 218 -53.58 52.59 73.02
C THR A 218 -54.91 52.28 73.70
N GLY A 219 -55.13 51.02 74.12
CA GLY A 219 -56.31 50.61 74.89
C GLY A 219 -56.29 51.03 76.36
N ARG A 220 -55.26 51.76 76.81
CA ARG A 220 -55.09 52.19 78.20
C ARG A 220 -56.05 53.32 78.53
N SER A 221 -56.93 53.12 79.50
CA SER A 221 -57.87 54.15 79.95
C SER A 221 -57.22 55.11 80.96
N ALA A 222 -57.79 56.32 81.13
CA ALA A 222 -57.32 57.27 82.15
C ALA A 222 -57.37 56.68 83.57
N LEU A 223 -58.30 55.74 83.81
CA LEU A 223 -58.44 54.99 85.05
C LEU A 223 -57.27 54.01 85.24
N ASP A 224 -56.80 53.33 84.20
CA ASP A 224 -55.62 52.43 84.26
C ASP A 224 -54.30 53.19 84.49
N THR A 225 -54.24 54.46 84.10
CA THR A 225 -53.11 55.35 84.39
C THR A 225 -53.14 55.83 85.84
N ALA A 226 -54.33 56.18 86.36
CA ALA A 226 -54.50 56.53 87.78
C ALA A 226 -54.22 55.34 88.71
N LEU A 227 -54.67 54.13 88.34
CA LEU A 227 -54.41 52.91 89.09
C LEU A 227 -52.94 52.47 89.08
N GLN A 228 -52.13 52.88 88.09
CA GLN A 228 -50.69 52.60 88.10
C GLN A 228 -49.95 53.46 89.14
N GLN A 229 -50.51 54.60 89.53
CA GLN A 229 -49.98 55.50 90.56
C GLN A 229 -50.50 55.18 91.97
N ASP A 230 -51.11 54.00 92.16
CA ASP A 230 -51.67 53.57 93.46
C ASP A 230 -50.59 53.57 94.57
N PRO A 231 -50.68 54.48 95.56
CA PRO A 231 -49.64 54.67 96.56
C PRO A 231 -49.73 53.67 97.73
N VAL A 232 -50.78 52.84 97.81
CA VAL A 232 -51.04 52.02 99.01
C VAL A 232 -50.49 50.61 98.90
N LEU A 233 -50.68 49.90 97.77
CA LEU A 233 -50.29 48.49 97.64
C LEU A 233 -49.40 48.18 96.41
N GLY A 234 -49.32 49.07 95.41
CA GLY A 234 -48.44 48.92 94.24
C GLY A 234 -48.67 47.68 93.36
N LEU A 235 -49.71 46.88 93.62
CA LEU A 235 -49.96 45.59 92.95
C LEU A 235 -50.18 45.73 91.44
N THR A 236 -50.73 46.85 90.99
CA THR A 236 -50.93 47.17 89.58
C THR A 236 -49.60 47.42 88.86
N ALA A 237 -48.66 48.10 89.49
CA ALA A 237 -47.33 48.36 88.94
C ALA A 237 -46.56 47.04 88.72
N VAL A 238 -46.57 46.13 89.69
CA VAL A 238 -45.94 44.80 89.57
C VAL A 238 -46.56 43.99 88.43
N ARG A 239 -47.89 44.02 88.27
CA ARG A 239 -48.57 43.35 87.15
C ARG A 239 -48.16 43.90 85.78
N PHE A 240 -47.88 45.20 85.67
CA PHE A 240 -47.37 45.79 84.44
C PHE A 240 -45.91 45.40 84.19
N GLU A 241 -45.10 45.29 85.24
CA GLU A 241 -43.72 44.83 85.15
C GLU A 241 -43.63 43.36 84.72
N ASP A 242 -44.45 42.47 85.30
CA ASP A 242 -44.56 41.07 84.88
C ASP A 242 -44.95 40.94 83.39
N GLN A 243 -45.87 41.79 82.92
CA GLN A 243 -46.27 41.81 81.51
C GLN A 243 -45.15 42.34 80.60
N ALA A 244 -44.42 43.36 81.03
CA ALA A 244 -43.28 43.90 80.31
C ALA A 244 -42.16 42.87 80.20
N GLU A 245 -41.86 42.14 81.28
CA GLU A 245 -40.88 41.05 81.30
C GLU A 245 -41.31 39.87 80.43
N THR A 246 -42.60 39.51 80.44
CA THR A 246 -43.13 38.47 79.53
C THR A 246 -42.93 38.84 78.06
N LEU A 247 -43.17 40.10 77.69
CA LEU A 247 -42.99 40.58 76.31
C LEU A 247 -41.51 40.73 75.95
N ARG A 248 -40.67 41.18 76.89
CA ARG A 248 -39.21 41.22 76.74
C ARG A 248 -38.65 39.82 76.48
N ALA A 249 -39.07 38.82 77.26
CA ALA A 249 -38.68 37.42 77.06
C ALA A 249 -39.15 36.88 75.69
N ALA A 250 -40.36 37.25 75.25
CA ALA A 250 -40.87 36.87 73.93
C ALA A 250 -40.07 37.51 72.78
N LEU A 251 -39.64 38.76 72.93
CA LEU A 251 -38.78 39.45 71.96
C LEU A 251 -37.38 38.85 71.90
N GLU A 252 -36.76 38.58 73.05
CA GLU A 252 -35.43 37.94 73.11
C GLU A 252 -35.44 36.54 72.48
N THR A 253 -36.54 35.79 72.60
CA THR A 253 -36.68 34.48 71.95
C THR A 253 -36.68 34.57 70.41
N GLN A 254 -37.14 35.69 69.83
CA GLN A 254 -37.16 35.89 68.38
C GLN A 254 -35.92 36.61 67.84
N ARG A 255 -35.04 37.08 68.72
CA ARG A 255 -33.82 37.79 68.35
C ARG A 255 -32.92 36.86 67.54
N VAL A 256 -32.42 37.36 66.42
CA VAL A 256 -31.42 36.65 65.62
C VAL A 256 -30.08 36.73 66.39
N PRO A 257 -29.37 35.60 66.60
CA PRO A 257 -28.02 35.62 67.16
C PRO A 257 -27.01 36.30 66.22
#